data_AF-A0A6A3WYR1-F1
#
_entry.id   AF-A0A6A3WYR1-F1
#
_cell.length_a   1.000
_cell.length_b   1.000
_cell.length_c   1.000
_cell.angle_alpha   90.00
_cell.angle_beta   90.00
_cell.angle_gamma   90.00
#
_symmetry.space_group_name_H-M   'P 1'
#
loop_
_entity.id
_entity.type
_entity.pdbx_description
1 polymer ?
#
loop_
_entity_poly.entity_id
_entity_poly.type
_entity_poly.pdbx_seq_one_letter_code
_entity_poly.pdbx_strand_id
1 'polypeptide(L)'
;LLPREHTFCQHLLMGDAPFIIKNPEADVRFYNMNPVTRQGVKYYCGIPITGPNGIMVGSICCVHSAPMDITRSQYDTLVRFGEIASKIIRVKAEAKLRGNEDMS
;
A
#
# COMPACT_ATOMS: atom_id res chain seq x y z
N LEU A 1 -4.41 16.22 4.36
CA LEU A 1 -4.38 14.74 4.52
C LEU A 1 -5.72 14.19 4.06
N LEU A 2 -5.72 13.07 3.32
CA LEU A 2 -6.97 12.40 2.89
C LEU A 2 -7.48 11.51 4.03
N PRO A 3 -8.79 11.50 4.34
CA PRO A 3 -9.38 10.53 5.26
C PRO A 3 -9.15 9.10 4.77
N ARG A 4 -9.05 8.13 5.69
CA ARG A 4 -8.65 6.74 5.39
C ARG A 4 -9.62 6.08 4.40
N GLU A 5 -10.91 6.33 4.57
CA GLU A 5 -12.02 5.90 3.71
C GLU A 5 -11.92 6.44 2.29
N HIS A 6 -11.16 7.53 2.09
CA HIS A 6 -10.85 8.11 0.79
C HIS A 6 -9.50 7.65 0.22
N THR A 7 -8.88 6.61 0.78
CA THR A 7 -7.60 6.05 0.28
C THR A 7 -7.76 4.70 -0.42
N PHE A 8 -7.01 4.49 -1.49
CA PHE A 8 -6.89 3.15 -2.11
C PHE A 8 -6.20 2.16 -1.18
N CYS A 9 -5.27 2.62 -0.34
CA CYS A 9 -4.52 1.77 0.59
C CYS A 9 -5.41 1.03 1.58
N GLN A 10 -6.55 1.62 1.99
CA GLN A 10 -7.53 0.92 2.83
C GLN A 10 -8.11 -0.32 2.12
N HIS A 11 -8.28 -0.27 0.80
CA HIS A 11 -8.88 -1.36 0.04
C HIS A 11 -7.91 -2.52 -0.19
N LEU A 12 -6.59 -2.24 -0.20
CA LEU A 12 -5.54 -3.27 -0.22
C LEU A 12 -5.60 -4.17 1.03
N LEU A 13 -6.10 -3.69 2.17
CA LEU A 13 -6.29 -4.54 3.37
C LEU A 13 -7.28 -5.68 3.15
N MET A 14 -8.20 -5.54 2.20
CA MET A 14 -9.30 -6.49 1.99
C MET A 14 -9.12 -7.35 0.73
N GLY A 15 -7.98 -7.22 0.02
CA GLY A 15 -7.76 -7.89 -1.25
C GLY A 15 -6.39 -8.57 -1.34
N ASP A 16 -6.20 -9.30 -2.44
CA ASP A 16 -4.93 -9.93 -2.76
C ASP A 16 -3.87 -8.89 -3.12
N ALA A 17 -2.63 -9.18 -2.72
CA ALA A 17 -1.49 -8.34 -3.03
C ALA A 17 -0.71 -8.88 -4.24
N PRO A 18 -0.27 -8.00 -5.13
CA PRO A 18 -0.45 -6.55 -5.10
C PRO A 18 -1.80 -6.11 -5.64
N PHE A 19 -2.30 -5.01 -5.09
CA PHE A 19 -3.60 -4.46 -5.45
C PHE A 19 -3.45 -3.44 -6.58
N ILE A 20 -3.89 -3.80 -7.78
CA ILE A 20 -3.76 -2.99 -8.99
C ILE A 20 -5.13 -2.45 -9.41
N ILE A 21 -5.20 -1.14 -9.67
CA ILE A 21 -6.36 -0.45 -10.20
C ILE A 21 -5.92 0.27 -11.49
N LYS A 22 -6.33 -0.26 -12.65
CA LYS A 22 -5.90 0.26 -13.96
C LYS A 22 -6.73 1.45 -14.48
N ASN A 23 -7.99 1.55 -14.07
CA ASN A 23 -8.94 2.60 -14.46
C ASN A 23 -9.90 2.88 -13.30
N PRO A 24 -9.48 3.60 -12.25
CA PRO A 24 -10.30 3.84 -11.07
C PRO A 24 -11.58 4.63 -11.38
N GLU A 25 -11.62 5.41 -12.47
CA GLU A 25 -12.82 6.10 -12.97
C GLU A 25 -13.91 5.16 -13.50
N ALA A 26 -13.54 3.94 -13.89
CA ALA A 26 -14.45 2.92 -14.39
C ALA A 26 -14.77 1.84 -13.35
N ASP A 27 -14.20 1.94 -12.14
CA ASP A 27 -14.42 1.00 -11.05
C ASP A 27 -15.46 1.55 -10.07
N VAL A 28 -16.56 0.81 -9.86
CA VAL A 28 -17.67 1.21 -8.98
C VAL A 28 -17.22 1.49 -7.54
N ARG A 29 -16.10 0.90 -7.11
CA ARG A 29 -15.53 1.12 -5.76
C ARG A 29 -14.85 2.48 -5.64
N PHE A 30 -14.37 3.03 -6.76
CA PHE A 30 -13.37 4.10 -6.77
C PHE A 30 -13.77 5.35 -7.54
N TYR A 31 -14.69 5.25 -8.50
CA TYR A 31 -15.00 6.32 -9.45
C TYR A 31 -15.34 7.67 -8.82
N ASN A 32 -15.95 7.67 -7.62
CA ASN A 32 -16.36 8.87 -6.91
C ASN A 32 -15.40 9.32 -5.79
N MET A 33 -14.26 8.63 -5.61
CA MET A 33 -13.30 8.99 -4.57
C MET A 33 -12.47 10.21 -4.98
N ASN A 34 -12.12 11.06 -4.00
CA ASN A 34 -11.31 12.27 -4.22
C ASN A 34 -10.00 12.06 -5.01
N PRO A 35 -9.22 10.97 -4.83
CA PRO A 35 -8.05 10.72 -5.67
C PRO A 35 -8.40 10.64 -7.16
N VAL A 36 -9.56 10.10 -7.51
CA VAL A 36 -10.04 10.01 -8.90
C VAL A 36 -10.61 11.35 -9.34
N THR A 37 -11.61 11.85 -8.62
CA THR A 37 -12.42 13.00 -9.06
C THR A 37 -11.72 14.35 -8.92
N ARG A 38 -10.77 14.48 -7.98
CA ARG A 38 -10.11 15.75 -7.67
C ARG A 38 -8.61 15.76 -7.92
N GLN A 39 -7.96 14.59 -7.90
CA GLN A 39 -6.51 14.49 -8.08
C GLN A 39 -6.12 13.85 -9.43
N GLY A 40 -7.10 13.38 -10.21
CA GLY A 40 -6.87 12.84 -11.55
C GLY A 40 -6.06 11.55 -11.54
N VAL A 41 -6.14 10.76 -10.47
CA VAL A 41 -5.51 9.44 -10.43
C VAL A 41 -6.20 8.52 -11.42
N LYS A 42 -5.41 7.93 -12.32
CA LYS A 42 -5.87 6.98 -13.33
C LYS A 42 -5.24 5.60 -13.19
N TYR A 43 -4.23 5.46 -12.34
CA TYR A 43 -3.61 4.17 -12.06
C TYR A 43 -3.11 4.11 -10.63
N TYR A 44 -3.27 2.96 -10.01
CA TYR A 44 -2.75 2.64 -8.68
C TYR A 44 -2.20 1.23 -8.64
N CYS A 45 -1.06 1.03 -7.98
CA CYS A 45 -0.53 -0.27 -7.61
C CYS A 45 -0.03 -0.22 -6.17
N GLY A 46 -0.59 -1.04 -5.29
CA GLY A 46 -0.26 -1.09 -3.87
C GLY A 46 0.32 -2.44 -3.45
N ILE A 47 1.39 -2.40 -2.67
CA ILE A 47 2.06 -3.55 -2.04
C ILE A 47 1.92 -3.42 -0.52
N PRO A 48 1.49 -4.45 0.21
CA PRO A 48 1.33 -4.38 1.65
C PRO A 48 2.69 -4.29 2.35
N ILE A 49 2.73 -3.54 3.45
CA ILE A 49 3.82 -3.55 4.42
C ILE A 49 3.30 -4.29 5.65
N THR A 50 3.98 -5.37 6.04
CA THR A 50 3.56 -6.23 7.14
C THR A 50 4.53 -6.11 8.32
N GLY A 51 3.98 -5.83 9.49
CA GLY A 51 4.67 -5.85 10.76
C GLY A 51 4.82 -7.27 11.33
N PRO A 52 5.19 -7.39 12.62
CA PRO A 52 5.21 -8.67 13.32
C PRO A 52 3.86 -9.39 13.22
N ASN A 53 3.89 -10.72 13.26
CA ASN A 53 2.70 -11.58 13.16
C ASN A 53 1.90 -11.43 11.85
N GLY A 54 2.49 -10.85 10.81
CA GLY A 54 1.86 -10.71 9.50
C GLY A 54 0.81 -9.59 9.41
N ILE A 55 0.66 -8.77 10.47
CA ILE A 55 -0.31 -7.67 10.49
C ILE A 55 0.10 -6.61 9.47
N MET A 56 -0.81 -6.24 8.56
CA MET A 56 -0.56 -5.13 7.64
C MET A 56 -0.59 -3.80 8.41
N VAL A 57 0.52 -3.07 8.37
CA VAL A 57 0.69 -1.78 9.05
C VAL A 57 0.62 -0.59 8.07
N GLY A 58 0.64 -0.86 6.77
CA GLY A 58 0.63 0.16 5.73
C GLY A 58 0.88 -0.45 4.36
N SER A 59 1.24 0.39 3.39
CA SER A 59 1.51 -0.03 2.01
C SER A 59 2.54 0.86 1.33
N ILE A 60 3.34 0.28 0.44
CA ILE A 60 4.04 1.03 -0.61
C ILE A 60 3.10 1.11 -1.80
N CYS A 61 2.99 2.26 -2.44
CA CYS A 61 2.16 2.37 -3.64
C CYS A 61 2.77 3.26 -4.71
N CYS A 62 2.44 2.94 -5.95
CA CYS A 62 2.63 3.80 -7.11
C CYS A 62 1.28 4.34 -7.54
N VAL A 63 1.24 5.64 -7.77
CA VAL A 63 0.05 6.37 -8.23
C VAL A 63 0.43 7.12 -9.50
N HIS A 64 -0.41 7.04 -10.52
CA HIS A 64 -0.16 7.72 -11.79
C HIS A 64 -1.42 8.41 -12.32
N SER A 65 -1.25 9.54 -13.00
CA SER A 65 -2.33 10.38 -13.54
C SER A 65 -2.67 10.08 -15.01
N ALA A 66 -1.99 9.11 -15.60
CA ALA A 66 -2.29 8.55 -16.91
C ALA A 66 -2.56 7.04 -16.80
N PRO A 67 -3.33 6.45 -17.73
CA PRO A 67 -3.45 5.00 -17.84
C PRO A 67 -2.06 4.38 -18.04
N MET A 68 -1.82 3.24 -17.39
CA MET A 68 -0.52 2.58 -17.41
C MET A 68 -0.69 1.06 -17.29
N ASP A 69 0.18 0.32 -17.98
CA ASP A 69 0.42 -1.08 -17.70
C ASP A 69 1.78 -1.25 -17.04
N ILE A 70 1.79 -1.96 -15.91
CA ILE A 70 3.04 -2.31 -15.23
C ILE A 70 3.70 -3.49 -15.91
N THR A 71 5.01 -3.39 -16.16
CA THR A 71 5.79 -4.54 -16.64
C THR A 71 6.03 -5.53 -15.51
N ARG A 72 6.38 -6.78 -15.85
CA ARG A 72 6.74 -7.77 -14.85
C ARG A 72 7.92 -7.34 -13.98
N SER A 73 8.94 -6.71 -14.57
CA SER A 73 10.11 -6.24 -13.83
C SER A 73 9.77 -5.11 -12.85
N GLN A 74 8.89 -4.19 -13.24
CA GLN A 74 8.40 -3.13 -12.35
C GLN A 74 7.57 -3.72 -11.20
N TYR A 75 6.71 -4.70 -11.50
CA TYR A 75 5.94 -5.43 -10.51
C TYR A 75 6.87 -6.09 -9.48
N ASP A 76 7.86 -6.88 -9.95
CA ASP A 76 8.79 -7.60 -9.07
C ASP A 76 9.60 -6.63 -8.20
N THR A 77 9.94 -5.46 -8.75
CA THR A 77 10.63 -4.40 -8.02
C THR A 77 9.78 -3.83 -6.90
N LEU A 78 8.50 -3.54 -7.16
CA LEU A 78 7.59 -3.03 -6.12
C LEU A 78 7.35 -4.05 -5.01
N VAL A 79 7.18 -5.33 -5.37
CA VAL A 79 7.06 -6.42 -4.38
C VAL A 79 8.29 -6.43 -3.48
N ARG A 80 9.50 -6.36 -4.05
CA ARG A 80 10.76 -6.28 -3.28
C ARG A 80 10.81 -5.08 -2.34
N PHE A 81 10.32 -3.92 -2.76
CA PHE A 81 10.25 -2.76 -1.87
C PHE A 81 9.32 -3.01 -0.69
N GLY A 82 8.15 -3.62 -0.92
CA GLY A 82 7.22 -3.99 0.14
C GLY A 82 7.84 -4.97 1.15
N GLU A 83 8.57 -5.97 0.66
CA GLU A 83 9.31 -6.94 1.49
C GLU A 83 10.39 -6.27 2.34
N ILE A 84 11.21 -5.42 1.73
CA ILE A 84 12.28 -4.69 2.44
C ILE A 84 11.69 -3.77 3.51
N ALA A 85 10.65 -3.00 3.17
CA ALA A 85 9.99 -2.13 4.13
C ALA A 85 9.37 -2.94 5.28
N SER A 86 8.70 -4.06 4.99
CA SER A 86 8.16 -4.97 5.99
C SER A 86 9.25 -5.47 6.94
N LYS A 87 10.39 -5.90 6.39
CA LYS A 87 11.55 -6.36 7.18
C LYS A 87 12.06 -5.26 8.12
N ILE A 88 12.22 -4.03 7.61
CA ILE A 88 12.67 -2.89 8.43
C ILE A 88 11.69 -2.62 9.57
N ILE A 89 10.38 -2.63 9.30
CA ILE A 89 9.35 -2.39 10.31
C ILE A 89 9.38 -3.48 11.39
N ARG A 90 9.47 -4.76 10.99
CA ARG A 90 9.54 -5.89 11.93
C ARG A 90 10.74 -5.79 12.86
N VAL A 91 11.93 -5.57 12.31
CA VAL A 91 13.18 -5.43 13.09
C VAL A 91 13.08 -4.27 14.08
N LYS A 92 12.56 -3.12 13.66
CA LYS A 92 12.39 -1.96 14.55
C LYS A 92 11.33 -2.20 15.63
N ALA A 93 10.25 -2.89 15.31
CA ALA A 93 9.20 -3.23 16.27
C ALA A 93 9.75 -4.18 17.35
N GLU A 94 10.47 -5.23 16.96
CA GLU A 94 11.10 -6.18 17.88
C GLU A 94 12.13 -5.52 18.80
N ALA A 95 12.98 -4.64 18.27
CA ALA A 95 13.96 -3.90 19.06
C ALA A 95 13.29 -3.00 20.11
N LYS A 96 12.16 -2.36 19.75
CA LYS A 96 11.40 -1.51 20.67
C LYS A 96 10.71 -2.32 21.78
N LEU A 97 10.21 -3.52 21.46
CA LEU A 97 9.59 -4.41 22.44
C LEU A 97 10.61 -4.88 23.48
N ARG A 98 11.80 -5.34 23.05
CA ARG A 98 12.89 -5.74 23.96
C ARG A 98 13.34 -4.61 24.88
N GLY A 99 13.49 -3.39 24.35
CA GLY A 99 13.87 -2.23 25.15
C GLY A 99 12.81 -1.76 26.16
N ASN A 100 11.55 -2.19 26.03
CA ASN A 100 10.50 -1.91 27.01
C ASN A 100 10.49 -2.96 28.15
N GLU A 101 10.88 -4.20 27.87
CA GLU A 101 10.97 -5.27 28.87
C GLU A 101 12.12 -5.04 29.85
N ASP A 102 13.24 -4.45 29.40
CA ASP A 102 14.39 -4.11 30.25
C ASP A 102 14.18 -2.88 31.17
N MET A 103 13.03 -2.20 31.07
CA MET A 103 12.67 -1.01 31.87
C MET A 103 11.55 -1.29 32.89
N SER A 104 11.13 -2.55 33.02
CA SER A 104 10.04 -3.00 33.91
C SER A 104 10.57 -3.72 35.14
#